data_AF-A0A2K0XXV0-F1
#
_entry.id   AF-A0A2K0XXV0-F1
#
_cell.length_a   1.000
_cell.length_b   1.000
_cell.length_c   1.000
_cell.angle_alpha   90.00
_cell.angle_beta   90.00
_cell.angle_gamma   90.00
#
_symmetry.space_group_name_H-M   'P 1'
#
loop_
_entity.id
_entity.type
_entity.pdbx_description
1 polymer ?
#
loop_
_entity_poly.entity_id
_entity_poly.type
_entity_poly.pdbx_seq_one_letter_code
_entity_poly.pdbx_strand_id
1 'polypeptide(L)' 'MSGGLLATPAPLPKVQRTDGGEMTGAQCLGSLTSIFDVAGQIRATLIELQAQARMANARAD' A
#
# COMPACT_ATOMS: atom_id res chain seq x y z
N MET A 1 8.75 -9.43 16.23
CA MET A 1 8.06 -9.32 14.93
C MET A 1 6.66 -8.83 15.20
N SER A 2 6.29 -7.63 14.76
CA SER A 2 4.89 -7.18 14.90
C SER A 2 4.02 -7.96 13.92
N GLY A 3 3.00 -8.66 14.42
CA GLY A 3 2.12 -9.50 13.58
C GLY A 3 1.44 -8.76 12.44
N GLY A 4 1.28 -7.43 12.55
CA GLY A 4 0.69 -6.59 11.51
C GLY A 4 1.55 -6.42 10.24
N LEU A 5 2.87 -6.61 10.29
CA LEU A 5 3.75 -6.42 9.12
C LEU A 5 3.72 -7.59 8.14
N LEU A 6 3.25 -8.75 8.59
CA LEU A 6 3.07 -9.95 7.75
C LEU A 6 1.60 -10.14 7.35
N ALA A 7 0.73 -9.21 7.72
CA ALA A 7 -0.67 -9.24 7.33
C ALA A 7 -0.81 -9.05 5.81
N THR A 8 -1.86 -9.64 5.24
CA THR A 8 -2.21 -9.43 3.83
C THR A 8 -2.37 -7.93 3.54
N PRO A 9 -1.75 -7.39 2.47
CA PRO A 9 -1.92 -5.99 2.11
C PRO A 9 -3.38 -5.63 1.86
N ALA A 10 -3.72 -4.36 2.06
CA ALA A 10 -5.04 -3.85 1.72
C ALA A 10 -5.35 -4.09 0.23
N PRO A 11 -6.61 -4.43 -0.12
CA PRO A 11 -6.99 -4.60 -1.51
C PRO A 11 -6.84 -3.28 -2.28
N LEU A 12 -6.64 -3.39 -3.59
CA LEU A 12 -6.60 -2.21 -4.46
C LEU A 12 -7.94 -1.45 -4.43
N PRO A 13 -7.90 -0.11 -4.47
CA PRO A 13 -9.12 0.68 -4.53
C PRO A 13 -9.84 0.43 -5.85
N LYS A 14 -11.17 0.50 -5.80
CA LYS A 14 -11.97 0.45 -7.03
C LYS A 14 -11.72 1.70 -7.86
N VAL A 15 -11.69 1.54 -9.18
CA VAL A 15 -11.62 2.66 -10.12
C VAL A 15 -12.81 3.58 -9.90
N GLN A 16 -12.54 4.87 -9.76
CA GLN A 16 -13.56 5.88 -9.57
C GLN A 16 -14.32 6.10 -10.87
N ARG A 17 -15.62 6.21 -10.78
CA ARG A 17 -16.52 6.50 -11.90
C ARG A 17 -17.51 7.57 -11.46
N THR A 18 -18.07 8.29 -12.42
CA THR A 18 -19.21 9.17 -12.16
C THR A 18 -20.45 8.34 -11.83
N ASP A 19 -21.52 9.00 -11.39
CA ASP A 19 -22.80 8.33 -11.13
C ASP A 19 -23.38 7.64 -12.38
N GLY A 20 -23.05 8.15 -13.57
CA GLY A 20 -23.40 7.54 -14.86
C GLY A 20 -22.49 6.38 -15.27
N GLY A 21 -21.48 6.03 -14.48
CA GLY A 21 -20.53 4.96 -14.79
C GLY A 21 -19.39 5.37 -15.72
N GLU A 22 -19.30 6.64 -16.09
CA GLU A 22 -18.26 7.18 -16.97
C GLU A 22 -16.95 7.43 -16.23
N MET A 23 -15.85 7.38 -16.96
CA MET A 23 -14.51 7.71 -16.44
C MET A 23 -13.99 8.97 -17.13
N THR A 24 -14.23 10.12 -16.50
CA THR A 24 -13.71 11.41 -16.99
C THR A 24 -12.25 11.61 -16.56
N GLY A 25 -11.58 12.65 -17.08
CA GLY A 25 -10.23 13.01 -16.65
C GLY A 25 -10.08 13.20 -15.14
N ALA A 26 -11.10 13.73 -14.46
CA ALA A 26 -11.09 13.90 -13.01
C ALA A 26 -11.09 12.54 -12.28
N GLN A 27 -11.93 11.59 -12.71
CA GLN A 27 -12.00 10.23 -12.17
C GLN A 27 -10.72 9.44 -12.48
N CYS A 28 -10.12 9.63 -13.65
CA CYS A 28 -8.81 9.05 -13.97
C CYS A 28 -7.74 9.53 -13.00
N LEU A 29 -7.64 10.85 -12.79
CA LEU A 29 -6.64 11.44 -11.89
C LEU A 29 -6.86 10.99 -10.44
N GLY A 30 -8.10 11.02 -9.96
CA GLY A 30 -8.44 10.54 -8.62
C GLY A 30 -8.10 9.06 -8.42
N SER A 31 -8.43 8.21 -9.40
CA SER A 31 -8.10 6.78 -9.35
C SER A 31 -6.58 6.55 -9.32
N LEU A 32 -5.82 7.33 -10.09
CA LEU A 32 -4.36 7.25 -10.11
C LEU A 32 -3.76 7.62 -8.75
N THR A 33 -4.22 8.71 -8.14
CA THR A 33 -3.81 9.12 -6.79
C THR A 33 -4.09 8.01 -5.77
N SER A 34 -5.29 7.43 -5.79
CA SER A 34 -5.64 6.34 -4.85
C SER A 34 -4.74 5.11 -5.00
N ILE A 35 -4.29 4.77 -6.21
CA ILE A 35 -3.34 3.67 -6.42
C ILE A 35 -1.98 4.00 -5.81
N PHE A 36 -1.50 5.24 -5.98
CA PHE A 36 -0.22 5.66 -5.41
C PHE A 36 -0.24 5.70 -3.87
N ASP A 37 -1.38 6.01 -3.26
CA ASP A 37 -1.52 5.92 -1.80
C ASP A 37 -1.30 4.49 -1.29
N VAL A 38 -1.92 3.50 -1.92
CA VAL A 38 -1.72 2.08 -1.57
C VAL A 38 -0.27 1.64 -1.82
N ALA A 39 0.32 2.05 -2.95
CA ALA A 39 1.73 1.76 -3.23
C ALA A 39 2.65 2.37 -2.16
N GLY A 40 2.36 3.58 -1.68
CA GLY A 40 3.08 4.24 -0.59
C GLY A 40 2.98 3.47 0.73
N GLN A 41 1.79 2.97 1.08
CA GLN A 41 1.57 2.16 2.29
C GLN A 41 2.31 0.82 2.23
N ILE A 42 2.28 0.12 1.09
CA ILE A 42 3.04 -1.12 0.89
C ILE A 42 4.53 -0.84 1.06
N ARG A 43 5.05 0.22 0.44
CA ARG A 43 6.45 0.62 0.56
C ARG A 43 6.85 0.90 2.01
N ALA A 44 6.02 1.63 2.76
CA ALA A 44 6.27 1.91 4.17
C ALA A 44 6.36 0.61 5.01
N THR A 45 5.41 -0.30 4.79
CA THR A 45 5.38 -1.61 5.47
C THR A 45 6.63 -2.43 5.18
N LEU A 46 7.10 -2.47 3.93
CA LEU A 46 8.32 -3.20 3.55
C LEU A 46 9.58 -2.59 4.17
N ILE A 47 9.67 -1.27 4.27
CA ILE A 47 10.80 -0.60 4.95
C ILE A 47 10.83 -0.99 6.43
N GLU A 48 9.68 -0.98 7.10
CA GLU A 48 9.59 -1.36 8.51
C GLU A 48 9.94 -2.84 8.72
N LEU A 49 9.45 -3.72 7.85
CA LEU A 49 9.79 -5.14 7.88
C LEU A 49 11.30 -5.37 7.69
N GLN A 50 11.93 -4.67 6.75
CA GLN A 50 13.37 -4.75 6.53
C GLN A 50 14.16 -4.27 7.77
N ALA A 51 13.70 -3.23 8.45
CA ALA A 51 14.33 -2.76 9.69
C ALA A 51 14.25 -3.83 10.79
N GLN A 52 13.07 -4.44 10.99
CA GLN A 52 12.90 -5.51 11.97
C GLN A 52 13.74 -6.75 11.64
N ALA A 53 13.82 -7.14 10.37
CA ALA A 53 14.64 -8.27 9.93
C ALA A 53 16.14 -8.03 10.22
N ARG A 54 16.65 -6.83 9.93
CA ARG A 54 18.05 -6.47 10.26
C ARG A 54 18.32 -6.55 11.77
N MET A 55 17.41 -6.02 12.60
CA MET A 55 17.54 -6.09 14.05
C MET A 55 17.49 -7.52 14.58
N ALA A 56 16.64 -8.38 14.00
CA ALA A 56 16.54 -9.79 14.38
C ALA A 56 17.82 -10.56 14.03
N ASN A 57 18.37 -10.35 12.84
CA ASN A 57 19.63 -10.98 12.42
C ASN A 57 20.79 -10.53 13.31
N ALA A 58 20.89 -9.24 13.64
CA ALA A 58 21.95 -8.71 14.51
C ALA A 58 21.88 -9.21 15.97
N ARG A 59 20.76 -9.79 16.40
CA ARG A 59 20.62 -10.43 17.73
C ARG A 59 20.93 -11.92 17.71
N ALA A 60 21.01 -12.52 16.52
CA ALA A 60 21.29 -13.94 16.33
C ALA A 60 22.80 -14.23 16.22
N ASP A 61 23.60 -13.19 15.96
CA ASP A 61 25.07 -13.17 16.04
C ASP A 61 25.56 -12.84 17.46
#